data_AF-A0A359D9F1-F1
#
_entry.id   AF-A0A359D9F1-F1
#
_cell.length_a   1.000
_cell.length_b   1.000
_cell.length_c   1.000
_cell.angle_alpha   90.00
_cell.angle_beta   90.00
_cell.angle_gamma   90.00
#
_symmetry.space_group_name_H-M   'P 1'
#
loop_
_entity.id
_entity.type
_entity.pdbx_description
1 polymer ?
#
loop_
_entity_poly.entity_id
_entity_poly.type
_entity_poly.pdbx_seq_one_letter_code
_entity_poly.pdbx_strand_id
1 'polypeptide(L)'
;VPRNFISNSATLLAEVAYSHLRKVTDHEELYLGEGSANCIDPRVGTPGSGDKSDGCSTRDYLAVALNYTPQYLSVLPSWDMSVPLTVNYGLHGNAATAGGGNEGALTWSAGVQLTYAQRFEFGLRYADSRAQSKTLNDGSVGGNGAVGGTDRGWLALTFKTSI
;
A
#
# COMPACT_ATOMS: atom_id res chain seq x y z
N VAL A 1 29.54 -15.37 -3.34
CA VAL A 1 28.37 -14.48 -3.55
C VAL A 1 27.15 -15.24 -3.06
N PRO A 2 26.35 -14.76 -2.10
CA PRO A 2 25.26 -15.55 -1.54
C PRO A 2 24.26 -15.83 -2.66
N ARG A 3 24.06 -17.10 -3.00
CA ARG A 3 23.02 -17.53 -3.94
C ARG A 3 21.69 -17.42 -3.19
N ASN A 4 20.89 -16.39 -3.51
CA ASN A 4 19.56 -16.27 -2.93
C ASN A 4 18.72 -17.50 -3.32
N PHE A 5 17.90 -17.96 -2.38
CA PHE A 5 17.16 -19.23 -2.43
C PHE A 5 16.20 -19.39 -3.63
N ILE A 6 15.92 -18.31 -4.38
CA ILE A 6 14.84 -18.27 -5.39
C ILE A 6 15.34 -17.86 -6.80
N SER A 7 16.45 -17.12 -6.93
CA SER A 7 17.05 -16.76 -8.22
C SER A 7 18.54 -16.41 -8.10
N ASN A 8 19.27 -16.52 -9.22
CA ASN A 8 20.70 -16.18 -9.26
C ASN A 8 20.97 -14.67 -9.22
N SER A 9 19.97 -13.83 -9.53
CA SER A 9 20.02 -12.37 -9.45
C SER A 9 18.68 -11.84 -8.95
N ALA A 10 18.67 -11.11 -7.84
CA ALA A 10 17.46 -10.46 -7.35
C ALA A 10 17.81 -9.18 -6.61
N THR A 11 16.92 -8.19 -6.71
CA THR A 11 16.96 -6.99 -5.89
C THR A 11 15.87 -7.08 -4.83
N LEU A 12 16.25 -6.93 -3.57
CA LEU A 12 15.34 -6.76 -2.45
C LEU A 12 15.56 -5.37 -1.86
N LEU A 13 14.53 -4.53 -1.88
CA LEU A 13 14.48 -3.24 -1.22
C LEU A 13 13.45 -3.32 -0.10
N ALA A 14 13.85 -2.94 1.11
CA ALA A 14 12.94 -2.78 2.24
C ALA A 14 13.06 -1.35 2.77
N GLU A 15 11.93 -0.71 3.00
CA GLU A 15 11.82 0.63 3.54
C GLU A 15 10.90 0.60 4.76
N VAL A 16 11.26 1.39 5.76
CA VAL A 16 10.46 1.61 6.97
C VAL A 16 10.20 3.11 7.04
N ALA A 17 8.92 3.48 7.04
CA ALA A 17 8.49 4.87 7.15
C ALA A 17 7.90 5.11 8.54
N TYR A 18 8.50 6.04 9.28
CA TYR A 18 7.99 6.49 10.58
C TYR A 18 7.70 7.99 10.52
N SER A 19 6.56 8.41 11.06
CA SER A 19 6.22 9.82 11.20
C SER A 19 5.60 10.10 12.56
N HIS A 20 5.90 11.28 13.10
CA HIS A 20 5.36 11.77 14.37
C HIS A 20 4.80 13.18 14.22
N LEU A 21 3.53 13.35 14.58
CA LEU A 21 2.90 14.66 14.68
C LEU A 21 3.44 15.39 15.90
N ARG A 22 4.19 16.47 15.64
CA ARG A 22 4.67 17.34 16.72
C ARG A 22 3.55 18.20 17.30
N LYS A 23 2.91 19.02 16.45
CA LYS A 23 1.81 19.91 16.82
C LYS A 23 0.98 20.28 15.59
N VAL A 24 -0.30 20.51 15.80
CA VAL A 24 -1.14 21.29 14.87
C VAL A 24 -0.92 22.76 15.22
N THR A 25 -0.59 23.59 14.24
CA THR A 25 -0.25 25.01 14.50
C THR A 25 -1.48 25.90 14.48
N ASP A 26 -2.38 25.67 13.51
CA ASP A 26 -3.53 26.51 13.25
C ASP A 26 -4.69 25.62 12.75
N HIS A 27 -5.93 26.07 12.98
CA HIS A 27 -7.17 25.41 12.57
C HIS A 27 -7.28 23.95 13.07
N GLU A 28 -7.07 23.75 14.38
CA GLU A 28 -7.19 22.43 15.02
C GLU A 28 -8.61 21.86 14.88
N GLU A 29 -9.61 22.73 14.73
CA GLU A 29 -10.99 22.37 14.41
C GLU A 29 -11.18 21.69 13.05
N LEU A 30 -10.16 21.64 12.18
CA LEU A 30 -10.19 20.87 10.94
C LEU A 30 -9.38 19.56 11.03
N TYR A 31 -8.63 19.36 12.11
CA TYR A 31 -7.76 18.21 12.26
C TYR A 31 -8.55 16.99 12.74
N LEU A 32 -8.48 15.91 11.96
CA LEU A 32 -9.12 14.62 12.24
C LEU A 32 -8.23 13.75 13.13
N GLY A 33 -7.82 14.27 14.28
CA GLY A 33 -6.99 13.56 15.26
C GLY A 33 -7.81 12.70 16.23
N GLU A 34 -7.24 11.59 16.69
CA GLU A 34 -7.82 10.82 17.80
C GLU A 34 -8.01 11.72 19.04
N GLY A 35 -9.19 11.65 19.66
CA GLY A 35 -9.59 12.50 20.79
C GLY A 35 -10.03 13.93 20.43
N SER A 36 -9.98 14.32 19.14
CA SER A 36 -10.57 15.58 18.68
C SER A 36 -12.07 15.45 18.47
N ALA A 37 -12.82 16.55 18.57
CA ALA A 37 -14.27 16.55 18.34
C ALA A 37 -14.65 16.11 16.91
N ASN A 38 -13.73 16.23 15.95
CA ASN A 38 -13.93 15.84 14.55
C ASN A 38 -13.80 14.33 14.33
N CYS A 39 -13.10 13.64 15.22
CA CYS A 39 -12.97 12.19 15.17
C CYS A 39 -14.24 11.54 15.73
N ILE A 40 -15.13 11.13 14.84
CA ILE A 40 -16.45 10.59 15.19
C ILE A 40 -16.48 9.13 14.75
N ASP A 41 -16.89 8.23 15.64
CA ASP A 41 -17.28 6.89 15.23
C ASP A 41 -18.62 7.04 14.47
N PRO A 42 -18.64 6.75 13.16
CA PRO A 42 -19.85 6.90 12.35
C PRO A 42 -20.99 5.96 12.75
N ARG A 43 -20.77 4.98 13.63
CA ARG A 43 -21.82 4.14 14.25
C ARG A 43 -22.47 4.79 15.46
N VAL A 44 -21.75 5.67 16.17
CA VAL A 44 -22.22 6.33 17.39
C VAL A 44 -22.68 7.76 17.10
N GLY A 45 -21.97 8.48 16.22
CA GLY A 45 -22.31 9.85 15.82
C GLY A 45 -21.96 10.92 16.86
N THR A 46 -21.22 10.57 17.92
CA THR A 46 -20.84 11.51 18.99
C THR A 46 -19.47 12.13 18.72
N PRO A 47 -19.29 13.46 18.85
CA PRO A 47 -17.97 14.11 18.76
C PRO A 47 -16.92 13.46 19.68
N GLY A 48 -15.75 13.12 19.14
CA GLY A 48 -14.66 12.49 19.89
C GLY A 48 -14.88 11.01 20.25
N SER A 49 -15.88 10.35 19.67
CA SER A 49 -16.13 8.91 19.90
C SER A 49 -15.31 7.98 19.02
N GLY A 50 -14.70 8.49 17.94
CA GLY A 50 -13.96 7.69 16.98
C GLY A 50 -12.55 7.35 17.46
N ASP A 51 -11.95 6.35 16.83
CA ASP A 51 -10.56 6.00 17.02
C ASP A 51 -9.82 5.81 15.68
N LYS A 52 -8.57 5.35 15.74
CA LYS A 52 -7.75 5.04 14.55
C LYS A 52 -8.42 4.09 13.56
N SER A 53 -9.26 3.16 14.02
CA SER A 53 -9.97 2.22 13.17
C SER A 53 -11.16 2.85 12.42
N ASP A 54 -11.53 4.08 12.77
CA ASP A 54 -12.49 4.93 12.04
C ASP A 54 -11.81 5.89 11.04
N GLY A 55 -10.49 5.82 10.90
CA GLY A 55 -9.72 6.70 10.01
C GLY A 55 -9.13 7.94 10.67
N CYS A 56 -9.25 8.08 12.00
CA CYS A 56 -8.68 9.22 12.70
C CYS A 56 -7.15 9.13 12.77
N SER A 57 -6.48 10.25 12.53
CA SER A 57 -5.02 10.35 12.58
C SER A 57 -4.49 10.19 14.01
N THR A 58 -3.44 9.39 14.16
CA THR A 58 -2.71 9.23 15.43
C THR A 58 -1.48 10.14 15.45
N ARG A 59 -0.85 10.26 16.62
CA ARG A 59 0.40 11.01 16.73
C ARG A 59 1.56 10.32 16.04
N ASP A 60 1.59 9.00 16.06
CA ASP A 60 2.65 8.18 15.49
C ASP A 60 2.11 7.33 14.36
N TYR A 61 2.87 7.21 13.28
CA TYR A 61 2.59 6.32 12.17
C TYR A 61 3.83 5.53 11.79
N LEU A 62 3.66 4.22 11.57
CA LEU A 62 4.71 3.31 11.14
C LEU A 62 4.19 2.45 9.99
N ALA A 63 4.95 2.41 8.90
CA ALA A 63 4.68 1.56 7.75
C ALA A 63 5.95 0.89 7.25
N VAL A 64 5.75 -0.21 6.53
CA VAL A 64 6.81 -0.93 5.83
C VAL A 64 6.46 -1.10 4.37
N ALA A 65 7.46 -0.97 3.53
CA ALA A 65 7.38 -1.20 2.09
C ALA A 65 8.48 -2.19 1.69
N LEU A 66 8.11 -3.24 0.98
CA LEU A 66 9.01 -4.26 0.49
C LEU A 66 8.83 -4.40 -1.02
N ASN A 67 9.92 -4.28 -1.75
CA ASN A 67 9.98 -4.46 -3.19
C ASN A 67 11.01 -5.55 -3.48
N TYR A 68 10.55 -6.65 -4.06
CA TYR A 68 11.40 -7.78 -4.42
C TYR A 68 11.24 -8.08 -5.91
N THR A 69 12.34 -8.00 -6.64
CA THR A 69 12.36 -8.22 -8.09
C THR A 69 13.44 -9.24 -8.45
N PRO A 70 13.14 -10.55 -8.35
CA PRO A 70 13.98 -11.60 -8.90
C PRO A 70 14.06 -11.48 -10.42
N GLN A 71 15.25 -11.77 -10.93
CA GLN A 71 15.61 -11.74 -12.34
C GLN A 71 16.18 -13.10 -12.75
N TYR A 72 15.64 -13.61 -13.85
CA TYR A 72 16.05 -14.84 -14.50
C TYR A 72 16.54 -14.48 -15.90
N LEU A 73 17.86 -14.46 -16.08
CA LEU A 73 18.47 -14.13 -17.35
C LEU A 73 18.60 -15.37 -18.22
N SER A 74 18.40 -15.23 -19.53
CA SER A 74 18.54 -16.30 -20.52
C SER A 74 17.74 -17.56 -20.19
N VAL A 75 16.49 -17.40 -19.75
CA VAL A 75 15.57 -18.53 -19.47
C VAL A 75 15.33 -19.34 -20.75
N LEU A 76 15.23 -18.63 -21.88
CA LEU A 76 15.25 -19.18 -23.24
C LEU A 76 16.26 -18.35 -24.07
N PRO A 77 16.68 -18.81 -25.26
CA PRO A 77 17.56 -18.02 -26.13
C PRO A 77 16.96 -16.63 -26.38
N SER A 78 17.69 -15.60 -25.95
CA SER A 78 17.28 -14.19 -26.03
C SER A 78 16.07 -13.79 -25.18
N TRP A 79 15.63 -14.61 -24.21
CA TRP A 79 14.55 -14.25 -23.28
C TRP A 79 15.08 -14.05 -21.86
N ASP A 80 14.78 -12.89 -21.30
CA ASP A 80 14.98 -12.57 -19.90
C ASP A 80 13.62 -12.40 -19.21
N MET A 81 13.53 -12.84 -17.96
CA MET A 81 12.30 -12.75 -17.15
C MET A 81 12.59 -12.04 -15.83
N SER A 82 11.73 -11.13 -15.43
CA SER A 82 11.72 -10.54 -14.08
C SER A 82 10.34 -10.69 -13.46
N VAL A 83 10.29 -10.83 -12.13
CA VAL A 83 9.02 -11.01 -11.41
C VAL A 83 8.92 -9.93 -10.32
N PRO A 84 8.44 -8.72 -10.63
CA PRO A 84 8.31 -7.67 -9.62
C PRO A 84 7.19 -8.00 -8.62
N LEU A 85 7.54 -8.04 -7.34
CA LEU A 85 6.64 -8.21 -6.20
C LEU A 85 6.77 -6.98 -5.29
N THR A 86 5.63 -6.36 -4.94
CA THR A 86 5.61 -5.22 -4.03
C THR A 86 4.59 -5.44 -2.93
N VAL A 87 4.92 -5.09 -1.69
CA VAL A 87 4.01 -5.13 -0.55
C VAL A 87 4.25 -3.90 0.30
N ASN A 88 3.20 -3.12 0.57
CA ASN A 88 3.24 -2.02 1.52
C ASN A 88 2.17 -2.24 2.58
N TYR A 89 2.54 -2.10 3.85
CA TYR A 89 1.66 -2.35 4.97
C TYR A 89 1.82 -1.29 6.07
N GLY A 90 0.70 -0.72 6.53
CA GLY A 90 0.66 0.16 7.70
C GLY A 90 0.67 -0.67 8.99
N LEU A 91 1.78 -0.65 9.72
CA LEU A 91 1.97 -1.44 10.94
C LEU A 91 1.23 -0.83 12.14
N HIS A 92 1.33 0.48 12.31
CA HIS A 92 0.82 1.14 13.49
C HIS A 92 0.41 2.58 13.22
N GLY A 93 -0.74 2.97 13.74
CA GLY A 93 -1.29 4.31 13.67
C GLY A 93 -1.78 4.70 12.28
N ASN A 94 -2.31 5.91 12.18
CA ASN A 94 -2.68 6.57 10.94
C ASN A 94 -1.87 7.85 10.81
N ALA A 95 -1.33 8.10 9.62
CA ALA A 95 -0.54 9.28 9.36
C ALA A 95 -1.36 10.56 9.61
N ALA A 96 -0.70 11.60 10.16
CA ALA A 96 -1.29 12.92 10.35
C ALA A 96 -1.43 13.73 9.05
N THR A 97 -0.87 13.23 7.96
CA THR A 97 -0.92 13.85 6.63
C THR A 97 -1.90 13.10 5.73
N ALA A 98 -2.65 13.85 4.92
CA ALA A 98 -3.47 13.26 3.85
C ALA A 98 -2.60 12.39 2.93
N GLY A 99 -3.00 11.13 2.73
CA GLY A 99 -2.29 10.17 1.89
C GLY A 99 -1.04 9.54 2.53
N GLY A 100 -0.72 9.83 3.79
CA GLY A 100 0.43 9.23 4.48
C GLY A 100 0.27 7.74 4.82
N GLY A 101 -0.97 7.25 4.82
CA GLY A 101 -1.30 5.83 5.04
C GLY A 101 -2.02 5.60 6.37
N ASN A 102 -2.54 4.38 6.51
CA ASN A 102 -3.45 4.00 7.60
C ASN A 102 -3.02 2.66 8.21
N GLU A 103 -3.31 2.44 9.48
CA GLU A 103 -3.08 1.19 10.19
C GLU A 103 -3.84 0.06 9.50
N GLY A 104 -3.15 -1.07 9.29
CA GLY A 104 -3.74 -2.25 8.67
C GLY A 104 -4.03 -2.10 7.17
N ALA A 105 -3.74 -0.95 6.55
CA ALA A 105 -3.85 -0.80 5.11
C ALA A 105 -2.73 -1.58 4.42
N LEU A 106 -3.12 -2.48 3.52
CA LEU A 106 -2.24 -3.31 2.72
C LEU A 106 -2.41 -2.93 1.25
N THR A 107 -1.32 -2.67 0.55
CA THR A 107 -1.29 -2.63 -0.91
C THR A 107 -0.25 -3.59 -1.40
N TRP A 108 -0.58 -4.40 -2.39
CA TRP A 108 0.37 -5.37 -2.89
C TRP A 108 0.23 -5.54 -4.40
N SER A 109 1.29 -6.02 -5.01
CA SER A 109 1.26 -6.37 -6.41
C SER A 109 2.22 -7.51 -6.71
N ALA A 110 1.84 -8.28 -7.71
CA ALA A 110 2.69 -9.29 -8.30
C ALA A 110 2.64 -9.14 -9.81
N GLY A 111 3.79 -9.20 -10.45
CA GLY A 111 3.87 -9.17 -11.90
C GLY A 111 4.93 -10.10 -12.43
N VAL A 112 4.85 -10.33 -13.73
CA VAL A 112 5.85 -11.03 -14.54
C VAL A 112 6.14 -10.16 -15.74
N GLN A 113 7.41 -9.97 -16.04
CA GLN A 113 7.87 -9.23 -17.20
C GLN A 113 8.85 -10.10 -17.98
N LEU A 114 8.60 -10.24 -19.27
CA LEU A 114 9.41 -11.01 -20.20
C LEU A 114 9.99 -10.05 -21.24
N THR A 115 11.29 -10.14 -21.47
CA THR A 115 11.99 -9.34 -22.47
C THR A 115 12.61 -10.26 -23.51
N TYR A 116 12.26 -10.06 -24.78
CA TYR A 116 12.83 -10.79 -25.91
C TYR A 116 13.82 -9.91 -26.69
N ALA A 117 15.04 -10.42 -26.86
CA ALA A 117 16.16 -9.79 -27.58
C ALA A 117 16.44 -8.34 -27.15
N GLN A 118 16.08 -7.99 -25.90
CA GLN A 118 16.16 -6.63 -25.35
C GLN A 118 15.36 -5.58 -26.16
N ARG A 119 14.42 -6.01 -27.00
CA ARG A 119 13.62 -5.15 -27.89
C ARG A 119 12.13 -5.18 -27.61
N PHE A 120 11.62 -6.35 -27.27
CA PHE A 120 10.20 -6.57 -26.99
C PHE A 120 10.02 -6.89 -25.52
N GLU A 121 9.13 -6.16 -24.85
CA GLU A 121 8.87 -6.30 -23.43
C GLU A 121 7.38 -6.56 -23.22
N PHE A 122 7.06 -7.65 -22.54
CA PHE A 122 5.72 -8.08 -22.19
C PHE A 122 5.60 -8.06 -20.67
N GLY A 123 4.72 -7.22 -20.14
CA GLY A 123 4.45 -7.14 -18.71
C GLY A 123 3.03 -7.63 -18.42
N LEU A 124 2.89 -8.44 -17.37
CA LEU A 124 1.61 -8.76 -16.75
C LEU A 124 1.71 -8.41 -15.27
N ARG A 125 0.78 -7.61 -14.76
CA ARG A 125 0.76 -7.19 -13.35
C ARG A 125 -0.63 -7.30 -12.79
N TYR A 126 -0.74 -7.96 -11.65
CA TYR A 126 -1.90 -7.90 -10.77
C TYR A 126 -1.56 -7.03 -9.58
N ALA A 127 -2.46 -6.12 -9.21
CA ALA A 127 -2.31 -5.29 -8.03
C ALA A 127 -3.65 -5.16 -7.32
N ASP A 128 -3.60 -5.18 -6.00
CA ASP A 128 -4.78 -5.12 -5.15
C ASP A 128 -4.46 -4.39 -3.84
N SER A 129 -5.52 -3.91 -3.20
CA SER A 129 -5.44 -3.19 -1.93
C SER A 129 -6.50 -3.69 -0.97
N ARG A 130 -6.19 -3.60 0.31
CA ARG A 130 -7.09 -3.94 1.41
C ARG A 130 -6.95 -2.90 2.50
N ALA A 131 -8.08 -2.39 2.95
CA ALA A 131 -8.21 -1.48 4.08
C ALA A 131 -9.14 -2.11 5.13
N GLN A 132 -9.08 -1.60 6.37
CA GLN A 132 -9.92 -2.12 7.44
C GLN A 132 -11.33 -1.53 7.32
N SER A 133 -12.24 -2.30 6.73
CA SER A 133 -13.63 -1.90 6.58
C SER A 133 -14.45 -2.16 7.84
N LYS A 134 -15.45 -1.31 8.04
CA LYS A 134 -16.46 -1.36 9.08
C LYS A 134 -17.83 -1.16 8.43
N THR A 135 -18.75 -2.08 8.70
CA THR A 135 -20.16 -1.86 8.34
C THR A 135 -20.79 -0.89 9.32
N LEU A 136 -21.53 0.06 8.76
CA LEU A 136 -22.25 1.13 9.44
C LEU A 136 -23.70 0.74 9.69
N ASN A 137 -24.39 1.46 10.58
CA ASN A 137 -25.77 1.16 10.96
C ASN A 137 -26.76 1.32 9.79
N ASP A 138 -26.43 2.13 8.79
CA ASP A 138 -27.20 2.36 7.57
C ASP A 138 -26.92 1.33 6.46
N GLY A 139 -26.06 0.34 6.74
CA GLY A 139 -25.64 -0.68 5.79
C GLY A 139 -24.52 -0.24 4.83
N SER A 140 -24.04 1.00 4.94
CA SER A 140 -22.87 1.46 4.18
C SER A 140 -21.56 0.90 4.77
N VAL A 141 -20.49 0.95 3.97
CA VAL A 141 -19.17 0.45 4.37
C VAL A 141 -18.21 1.64 4.47
N GLY A 142 -17.77 1.91 5.70
CA GLY A 142 -16.73 2.89 6.02
C GLY A 142 -15.51 2.19 6.63
N GLY A 143 -14.66 2.95 7.31
CA GLY A 143 -13.55 2.41 8.10
C GLY A 143 -12.21 3.10 7.82
N ASN A 144 -11.14 2.43 8.22
CA ASN A 144 -9.80 2.99 8.17
C ASN A 144 -9.13 2.80 6.81
N GLY A 145 -8.83 3.91 6.15
CA GLY A 145 -8.14 3.97 4.87
C GLY A 145 -9.02 3.87 3.63
N ALA A 146 -8.44 3.46 2.51
CA ALA A 146 -9.11 3.44 1.21
C ALA A 146 -10.09 2.24 1.07
N VAL A 147 -11.10 2.18 1.93
CA VAL A 147 -12.07 1.08 2.02
C VAL A 147 -12.81 0.81 0.70
N GLY A 148 -13.03 1.86 -0.10
CA GLY A 148 -13.64 1.71 -1.43
C GLY A 148 -12.75 0.99 -2.45
N GLY A 149 -11.43 0.93 -2.21
CA GLY A 149 -10.46 0.19 -3.03
C GLY A 149 -10.20 -1.24 -2.53
N THR A 150 -10.79 -1.64 -1.40
CA THR A 150 -10.66 -3.00 -0.89
C THR A 150 -11.29 -4.00 -1.87
N ASP A 151 -10.58 -5.09 -2.16
CA ASP A 151 -11.00 -6.16 -3.07
C ASP A 151 -11.32 -5.67 -4.49
N ARG A 152 -10.69 -4.56 -4.90
CA ARG A 152 -10.81 -3.98 -6.26
C ARG A 152 -9.53 -4.14 -7.06
N GLY A 153 -8.94 -5.33 -6.96
CA GLY A 153 -7.74 -5.67 -7.69
C GLY A 153 -7.93 -5.56 -9.21
N TRP A 154 -6.87 -5.18 -9.89
CA TRP A 154 -6.84 -5.03 -11.34
C TRP A 154 -5.69 -5.82 -11.94
N LEU A 155 -5.92 -6.32 -13.16
CA LEU A 155 -4.93 -6.99 -13.97
C LEU A 155 -4.61 -6.10 -15.18
N ALA A 156 -3.33 -5.81 -15.38
CA ALA A 156 -2.87 -5.09 -16.56
C ALA A 156 -1.85 -5.89 -17.34
N LEU A 157 -2.06 -5.91 -18.64
CA LEU A 157 -1.09 -6.36 -19.62
C LEU A 157 -0.48 -5.14 -20.30
N THR A 158 0.84 -5.14 -20.42
CA THR A 158 1.61 -4.09 -21.08
C THR A 158 2.50 -4.72 -22.14
N PHE A 159 2.57 -4.11 -23.31
CA PHE A 159 3.49 -4.48 -24.36
C PHE A 159 4.26 -3.24 -24.80
N LYS A 160 5.58 -3.35 -24.83
CA LYS A 160 6.48 -2.27 -25.24
C LYS A 160 7.46 -2.82 -26.26
N THR A 161 7.75 -2.01 -27.28
CA THR A 161 8.74 -2.31 -28.31
C THR A 161 9.66 -1.12 -28.50
N SER A 162 10.95 -1.36 -28.66
CA SER A 162 11.92 -0.35 -29.10
C SER A 162 12.17 -0.49 -30.60
N ILE A 163 12.02 0.60 -31.35
CA ILE A 163 12.49 0.71 -32.75
C ILE A 163 14.02 0.74 -32.76
#